data_AF-A0A6N8HL23-F1
#
_entry.id   AF-A0A6N8HL23-F1
#
_cell.length_a   1.000
_cell.length_b   1.000
_cell.length_c   1.000
_cell.angle_alpha   90.00
_cell.angle_beta   90.00
_cell.angle_gamma   90.00
#
_symmetry.space_group_name_H-M   'P 1'
#
loop_
_entity.id
_entity.type
_entity.pdbx_description
1 polymer ?
#
loop_
_entity_poly.entity_id
_entity_poly.type
_entity_poly.pdbx_seq_one_letter_code
_entity_poly.pdbx_strand_id
1 'polypeptide(L)'
;MAGDYPTFFGDDEALIEEMSSVNIRAVTALAPTDKEIDGEYPHLHNVSYLVLQGARDADITDFRGDRQFYRTTFGQYEDGFKAALYIGDANHAQFNTSWGRLDQSLPRGLFLNQQETMVPEAQRQIAKVYVSAFMERIFHGEMVYDKLFQDYRHGRDWLPDTALISQHQHAYYRPLVQFDRGKMIDLNVEGFANWEVTTPEDRKEKALPADALKLEWRDKAAYTIDLSQNVLETAAHEPAKYITLTMANVDAADDGGRLPDIDVELETVDGLSVRRSLDEFGPIPPVIKTDFTHFGLFDSMFRDGKYSPAWEPIFQTIDLPLEAFTQADPAFDPTEIASFTLHFHAPSGKILLQEVGVW
;
A
#
# COMPACT_ATOMS: atom_id res chain seq x y z
N MET A 1 13.88 -16.47 0.18
CA MET A 1 15.00 -17.40 0.02
C MET A 1 15.92 -16.98 -1.11
N ALA A 2 15.64 -17.19 -2.40
CA ALA A 2 16.61 -16.89 -3.46
C ALA A 2 17.13 -15.43 -3.46
N GLY A 3 16.24 -14.43 -3.33
CA GLY A 3 16.64 -13.01 -3.22
C GLY A 3 17.31 -12.60 -1.90
N ASP A 4 17.47 -13.55 -0.97
CA ASP A 4 18.10 -13.40 0.35
C ASP A 4 18.88 -14.69 0.67
N TYR A 5 19.55 -15.24 -0.36
CA TYR A 5 20.16 -16.55 -0.28
C TYR A 5 21.26 -16.67 0.81
N PRO A 6 22.01 -15.60 1.19
CA PRO A 6 22.98 -15.71 2.27
C PRO A 6 22.35 -16.09 3.61
N THR A 7 21.13 -15.62 3.89
CA THR A 7 20.43 -15.91 5.15
C THR A 7 20.01 -17.37 5.24
N PHE A 8 19.53 -17.97 4.14
CA PHE A 8 18.98 -19.33 4.15
C PHE A 8 19.99 -20.42 3.78
N PHE A 9 21.07 -20.06 3.10
CA PHE A 9 22.04 -21.02 2.55
C PHE A 9 23.48 -20.70 2.95
N GLY A 10 23.70 -19.87 3.98
CA GLY A 10 25.03 -19.43 4.41
C GLY A 10 26.01 -20.56 4.76
N ASP A 11 25.50 -21.72 5.16
CA ASP A 11 26.31 -22.90 5.50
C ASP A 11 26.74 -23.74 4.26
N ASP A 12 26.19 -23.46 3.06
CA ASP A 12 26.54 -24.13 1.80
C ASP A 12 27.47 -23.24 0.96
N GLU A 13 28.78 -23.31 1.24
CA GLU A 13 29.80 -22.49 0.56
C GLU A 13 29.74 -22.59 -0.97
N ALA A 14 29.46 -23.78 -1.51
CA ALA A 14 29.38 -23.99 -2.95
C ALA A 14 28.18 -23.26 -3.55
N LEU A 15 27.01 -23.34 -2.92
CA LEU A 15 25.82 -22.62 -3.36
C LEU A 15 25.98 -21.09 -3.22
N ILE A 16 26.62 -20.62 -2.15
CA ILE A 16 26.95 -19.20 -1.98
C ILE A 16 27.84 -18.70 -3.12
N GLU A 17 28.88 -19.45 -3.48
CA GLU A 17 29.76 -19.11 -4.60
C GLU A 17 28.99 -19.04 -5.92
N GLU A 18 28.16 -20.05 -6.24
CA GLU A 18 27.35 -20.05 -7.45
C GLU A 18 26.38 -18.87 -7.50
N MET A 19 25.65 -18.63 -6.41
CA MET A 19 24.67 -17.54 -6.30
C MET A 19 25.29 -16.16 -6.35
N SER A 20 26.56 -15.99 -5.96
CA SER A 20 27.27 -14.71 -6.05
C SER A 20 27.40 -14.18 -7.48
N SER A 21 27.29 -15.07 -8.48
CA SER A 21 27.27 -14.71 -9.90
C SER A 21 25.88 -14.33 -10.43
N VAL A 22 24.83 -14.55 -9.64
CA VAL A 22 23.43 -14.31 -10.02
C VAL A 22 22.97 -12.99 -9.41
N ASN A 23 22.64 -12.01 -10.26
CA ASN A 23 22.07 -10.74 -9.81
C ASN A 23 20.53 -10.78 -9.87
N ILE A 24 19.89 -11.07 -8.73
CA ILE A 24 18.43 -11.01 -8.59
C ILE A 24 18.02 -9.56 -8.37
N ARG A 25 17.42 -8.93 -9.40
CA ARG A 25 17.00 -7.52 -9.35
C ARG A 25 15.52 -7.32 -9.00
N ALA A 26 14.71 -8.35 -9.16
CA ALA A 26 13.26 -8.27 -9.04
C ALA A 26 12.65 -9.57 -8.48
N VAL A 27 11.64 -9.44 -7.63
CA VAL A 27 10.78 -10.54 -7.16
C VAL A 27 9.32 -10.13 -7.34
N THR A 28 8.53 -11.00 -7.97
CA THR A 28 7.07 -10.85 -8.05
C THR A 28 6.41 -11.97 -7.27
N ALA A 29 5.54 -11.61 -6.32
CA ALA A 29 4.74 -12.53 -5.53
C ALA A 29 3.27 -12.45 -5.94
N LEU A 30 2.66 -13.61 -6.24
CA LEU A 30 1.24 -13.73 -6.57
C LEU A 30 0.56 -14.51 -5.45
N ALA A 31 -0.30 -13.84 -4.67
CA ALA A 31 -0.95 -14.37 -3.48
C ALA A 31 -0.02 -15.20 -2.56
N PRO A 32 1.10 -14.61 -2.09
CA PRO A 32 2.08 -15.34 -1.29
C PRO A 32 1.53 -15.70 0.10
N THR A 33 2.13 -16.71 0.72
CA THR A 33 1.76 -17.14 2.08
C THR A 33 2.59 -16.49 3.19
N ASP A 34 3.68 -15.80 2.82
CA ASP A 34 4.71 -15.20 3.69
C ASP A 34 5.01 -16.00 4.97
N LYS A 35 5.63 -17.16 4.80
CA LYS A 35 5.93 -18.08 5.90
C LYS A 35 7.37 -17.98 6.35
N GLU A 36 7.56 -18.17 7.65
CA GLU A 36 8.84 -18.45 8.27
C GLU A 36 9.41 -19.77 7.74
N ILE A 37 10.71 -19.78 7.45
CA ILE A 37 11.46 -20.97 7.02
C ILE A 37 12.69 -21.04 7.92
N ASP A 38 12.84 -22.16 8.64
CA ASP A 38 13.96 -22.42 9.54
C ASP A 38 14.23 -21.32 10.58
N GLY A 39 13.17 -20.67 11.08
CA GLY A 39 13.29 -19.60 12.08
C GLY A 39 13.36 -18.19 11.49
N GLU A 40 13.46 -18.06 10.16
CA GLU A 40 13.78 -16.82 9.49
C GLU A 40 12.70 -16.40 8.46
N TYR A 41 12.58 -15.09 8.25
CA TYR A 41 11.80 -14.52 7.15
C TYR A 41 12.75 -13.90 6.11
N PRO A 42 12.42 -13.92 4.82
CA PRO A 42 13.27 -13.30 3.82
C PRO A 42 13.28 -11.78 3.93
N HIS A 43 14.48 -11.20 3.80
CA HIS A 43 14.73 -9.77 3.74
C HIS A 43 15.33 -9.42 2.37
N LEU A 44 14.60 -8.60 1.60
CA LEU A 44 15.06 -8.17 0.29
C LEU A 44 15.82 -6.85 0.43
N HIS A 45 17.08 -6.84 0.02
CA HIS A 45 17.95 -5.67 0.01
C HIS A 45 18.34 -5.35 -1.44
N ASN A 46 17.99 -4.15 -1.91
CA ASN A 46 18.25 -3.70 -3.29
C ASN A 46 17.63 -4.59 -4.38
N VAL A 47 16.54 -5.30 -4.02
CA VAL A 47 15.74 -6.11 -4.94
C VAL A 47 14.36 -5.50 -5.02
N SER A 48 13.93 -5.13 -6.22
CA SER A 48 12.58 -4.59 -6.43
C SER A 48 11.53 -5.66 -6.14
N TYR A 49 10.41 -5.28 -5.54
CA TYR A 49 9.39 -6.22 -5.11
C TYR A 49 8.00 -5.82 -5.61
N LEU A 50 7.29 -6.75 -6.24
CA LEU A 50 5.89 -6.58 -6.61
C LEU A 50 5.06 -7.67 -5.92
N VAL A 51 3.98 -7.29 -5.26
CA VAL A 51 2.98 -8.25 -4.76
C VAL A 51 1.59 -7.97 -5.28
N LEU A 52 0.92 -9.00 -5.78
CA LEU A 52 -0.49 -8.97 -6.17
C LEU A 52 -1.26 -9.96 -5.28
N GLN A 53 -2.31 -9.52 -4.61
CA GLN A 53 -3.16 -10.40 -3.82
C GLN A 53 -4.64 -9.98 -3.89
N GLY A 54 -5.52 -10.97 -3.86
CA GLY A 54 -6.96 -10.75 -3.90
C GLY A 54 -7.59 -10.62 -2.51
N ALA A 55 -8.61 -9.78 -2.37
CA ALA A 55 -9.35 -9.65 -1.12
C ALA A 55 -10.26 -10.85 -0.83
N ARG A 56 -10.65 -11.59 -1.88
CA ARG A 56 -11.48 -12.80 -1.82
C ARG A 56 -10.66 -14.08 -1.82
N ASP A 57 -9.40 -13.98 -1.43
CA ASP A 57 -8.52 -15.12 -1.25
C ASP A 57 -8.97 -15.97 -0.06
N ALA A 58 -9.66 -17.07 -0.35
CA ALA A 58 -10.23 -17.93 0.69
C ALA A 58 -9.19 -18.89 1.30
N ASP A 59 -7.98 -18.99 0.73
CA ASP A 59 -6.90 -19.80 1.29
C ASP A 59 -6.01 -18.99 2.24
N ILE A 60 -5.65 -17.78 1.83
CA ILE A 60 -4.88 -16.76 2.53
C ILE A 60 -5.77 -15.52 2.73
N THR A 61 -6.59 -15.59 3.78
CA THR A 61 -7.72 -14.66 4.02
C THR A 61 -7.35 -13.25 4.44
N ASP A 62 -6.07 -13.00 4.72
CA ASP A 62 -5.48 -11.71 5.12
C ASP A 62 -4.40 -11.31 4.11
N PHE A 63 -4.05 -10.02 4.00
CA PHE A 63 -3.08 -9.52 3.01
C PHE A 63 -1.60 -9.89 3.31
N ARG A 64 -1.28 -11.18 3.51
CA ARG A 64 0.04 -11.70 3.93
C ARG A 64 1.24 -11.11 3.19
N GLY A 65 1.11 -10.89 1.89
CA GLY A 65 2.21 -10.44 1.06
C GLY A 65 2.74 -9.03 1.36
N ASP A 66 1.97 -8.23 2.09
CA ASP A 66 2.36 -6.89 2.54
C ASP A 66 3.58 -6.92 3.49
N ARG A 67 3.72 -7.95 4.31
CA ARG A 67 4.83 -8.11 5.26
C ARG A 67 6.19 -8.15 4.55
N GLN A 68 6.29 -8.85 3.42
CA GLN A 68 7.51 -8.83 2.61
C GLN A 68 7.74 -7.47 1.96
N PHE A 69 6.68 -6.74 1.58
CA PHE A 69 6.81 -5.36 1.12
C PHE A 69 7.46 -4.49 2.20
N TYR A 70 7.05 -4.62 3.47
CA TYR A 70 7.68 -3.90 4.59
C TYR A 70 9.13 -4.34 4.86
N ARG A 71 9.46 -5.62 4.72
CA ARG A 71 10.84 -6.14 4.87
C ARG A 71 11.74 -5.91 3.65
N THR A 72 11.24 -5.24 2.61
CA THR A 72 12.04 -4.86 1.42
C THR A 72 12.61 -3.46 1.58
N THR A 73 13.92 -3.34 1.42
CA THR A 73 14.69 -2.11 1.66
C THR A 73 15.63 -1.80 0.50
N PHE A 74 15.98 -0.52 0.37
CA PHE A 74 16.89 -0.02 -0.67
C PHE A 74 18.02 0.78 -0.02
N GLY A 75 19.23 0.57 -0.53
CA GLY A 75 20.40 1.39 -0.21
C GLY A 75 20.39 2.71 -0.97
N GLN A 76 21.38 3.54 -0.68
CA GLN A 76 21.57 4.81 -1.39
C GLN A 76 21.90 4.56 -2.87
N TYR A 77 21.33 5.38 -3.75
CA TYR A 77 21.58 5.38 -5.20
C TYR A 77 21.04 4.16 -5.99
N GLU A 78 20.22 3.33 -5.36
CA GLU A 78 19.52 2.25 -6.07
C GLU A 78 18.39 2.81 -6.95
N ASP A 79 18.26 2.26 -8.17
CA ASP A 79 17.14 2.52 -9.07
C ASP A 79 16.18 1.33 -9.04
N GLY A 80 15.38 1.28 -7.98
CA GLY A 80 14.42 0.22 -7.72
C GLY A 80 13.21 0.74 -6.95
N PHE A 81 12.20 -0.10 -6.82
CA PHE A 81 11.01 0.24 -6.04
C PHE A 81 10.31 -1.02 -5.55
N LYS A 82 9.41 -0.84 -4.59
CA LYS A 82 8.47 -1.86 -4.18
C LYS A 82 7.04 -1.40 -4.43
N ALA A 83 6.19 -2.33 -4.84
CA ALA A 83 4.79 -2.09 -5.11
C ALA A 83 3.91 -3.24 -4.59
N ALA A 84 2.71 -2.88 -4.15
CA ALA A 84 1.70 -3.84 -3.73
C ALA A 84 0.37 -3.48 -4.39
N LEU A 85 -0.40 -4.47 -4.83
CA LEU A 85 -1.75 -4.30 -5.34
C LEU A 85 -2.70 -5.27 -4.65
N TYR A 86 -3.61 -4.71 -3.88
CA TYR A 86 -4.73 -5.45 -3.28
C TYR A 86 -5.95 -5.32 -4.18
N ILE A 87 -6.51 -6.46 -4.61
CA ILE A 87 -7.49 -6.54 -5.68
C ILE A 87 -8.83 -7.02 -5.12
N GLY A 88 -9.85 -6.16 -5.12
CA GLY A 88 -11.11 -6.40 -4.42
C GLY A 88 -11.81 -7.71 -4.79
N ASP A 89 -11.95 -8.01 -6.08
CA ASP A 89 -12.72 -9.17 -6.52
C ASP A 89 -11.86 -10.38 -6.90
N ALA A 90 -10.55 -10.33 -6.67
CA ALA A 90 -9.64 -11.43 -6.98
C ALA A 90 -9.57 -12.44 -5.84
N ASN A 91 -9.27 -13.68 -6.20
CA ASN A 91 -9.13 -14.81 -5.27
C ASN A 91 -7.71 -15.41 -5.34
N HIS A 92 -7.44 -16.49 -4.61
CA HIS A 92 -6.14 -17.16 -4.61
C HIS A 92 -5.82 -17.83 -5.95
N ALA A 93 -6.80 -18.55 -6.51
CA ALA A 93 -6.52 -19.58 -7.52
C ALA A 93 -6.36 -19.06 -8.95
N GLN A 94 -6.95 -17.92 -9.29
CA GLN A 94 -7.12 -17.50 -10.69
C GLN A 94 -5.92 -16.77 -11.30
N PHE A 95 -4.80 -16.61 -10.59
CA PHE A 95 -3.55 -16.12 -11.18
C PHE A 95 -2.95 -17.09 -12.20
N ASN A 96 -3.43 -18.33 -12.27
CA ASN A 96 -3.05 -19.34 -13.26
C ASN A 96 -4.27 -19.97 -13.95
N THR A 97 -4.03 -20.88 -14.91
CA THR A 97 -5.10 -21.54 -15.70
C THR A 97 -5.44 -22.95 -15.22
N SER A 98 -4.75 -23.47 -14.20
CA SER A 98 -4.79 -24.89 -13.81
C SER A 98 -5.57 -25.17 -12.52
N TRP A 99 -5.59 -24.24 -11.56
CA TRP A 99 -6.21 -24.46 -10.24
C TRP A 99 -7.74 -24.31 -10.26
N GLY A 100 -8.29 -23.75 -11.33
CA GLY A 100 -9.73 -23.50 -11.48
C GLY A 100 -10.19 -22.28 -10.67
N ARG A 101 -11.48 -22.24 -10.31
CA ARG A 101 -12.12 -21.11 -9.60
C ARG A 101 -12.19 -21.28 -8.08
N LEU A 102 -11.99 -22.49 -7.58
CA LEU A 102 -12.21 -22.81 -6.17
C LEU A 102 -10.91 -22.65 -5.38
N ASP A 103 -10.86 -21.66 -4.50
CA ASP A 103 -9.76 -21.46 -3.55
C ASP A 103 -9.68 -22.53 -2.46
N GLN A 104 -10.71 -23.37 -2.33
CA GLN A 104 -10.75 -24.48 -1.39
C GLN A 104 -11.21 -25.75 -2.08
N SER A 105 -10.64 -26.88 -1.66
CA SER A 105 -11.05 -28.20 -2.15
C SER A 105 -12.49 -28.54 -1.76
N LEU A 106 -13.09 -29.47 -2.51
CA LEU A 106 -14.41 -30.00 -2.17
C LEU A 106 -14.36 -30.79 -0.85
N PRO A 107 -15.43 -30.75 -0.04
CA PRO A 107 -16.71 -30.07 -0.30
C PRO A 107 -16.74 -28.59 0.10
N ARG A 108 -15.72 -28.08 0.81
CA ARG A 108 -15.72 -26.70 1.35
C ARG A 108 -15.87 -25.63 0.26
N GLY A 109 -15.23 -25.84 -0.90
CA GLY A 109 -15.35 -24.95 -2.05
C GLY A 109 -16.79 -24.70 -2.52
N LEU A 110 -17.74 -25.62 -2.26
CA LEU A 110 -19.15 -25.44 -2.66
C LEU A 110 -19.87 -24.35 -1.89
N PHE A 111 -19.36 -23.96 -0.72
CA PHE A 111 -19.97 -22.94 0.13
C PHE A 111 -19.37 -21.56 -0.10
N LEU A 112 -18.31 -21.44 -0.92
CA LEU A 112 -17.65 -20.18 -1.21
C LEU A 112 -18.50 -19.31 -2.15
N ASN A 113 -18.57 -18.02 -1.85
CA ASN A 113 -19.26 -17.03 -2.69
C ASN A 113 -18.44 -16.71 -3.95
N GLN A 114 -18.71 -17.44 -5.02
CA GLN A 114 -18.08 -17.20 -6.32
C GLN A 114 -18.76 -16.11 -7.15
N GLN A 115 -19.93 -15.59 -6.74
CA GLN A 115 -20.70 -14.62 -7.54
C GLN A 115 -20.00 -13.27 -7.60
N GLU A 116 -19.33 -12.90 -6.51
CA GLU A 116 -18.60 -11.65 -6.40
C GLU A 116 -17.10 -11.81 -6.72
N THR A 117 -16.65 -13.03 -7.04
CA THR A 117 -15.28 -13.27 -7.51
C THR A 117 -15.20 -12.98 -9.01
N MET A 118 -14.26 -12.11 -9.40
CA MET A 118 -14.08 -11.72 -10.80
C MET A 118 -13.85 -12.93 -11.71
N VAL A 119 -14.13 -12.74 -13.00
CA VAL A 119 -13.88 -13.78 -14.01
C VAL A 119 -12.37 -14.06 -14.11
N PRO A 120 -11.95 -15.32 -14.36
CA PRO A 120 -10.55 -15.69 -14.28
C PRO A 120 -9.65 -14.91 -15.25
N GLU A 121 -10.17 -14.59 -16.43
CA GLU A 121 -9.45 -13.83 -17.47
C GLU A 121 -9.13 -12.40 -17.00
N ALA A 122 -10.04 -11.78 -16.25
CA ALA A 122 -9.84 -10.44 -15.70
C ALA A 122 -8.71 -10.42 -14.65
N GLN A 123 -8.67 -11.41 -13.75
CA GLN A 123 -7.60 -11.50 -12.75
C GLN A 123 -6.24 -11.74 -13.41
N ARG A 124 -6.19 -12.63 -14.41
CA ARG A 124 -4.95 -12.85 -15.19
C ARG A 124 -4.56 -11.63 -16.01
N GLN A 125 -5.52 -10.82 -16.47
CA GLN A 125 -5.23 -9.57 -17.16
C GLN A 125 -4.56 -8.55 -16.22
N ILE A 126 -5.03 -8.41 -14.99
CA ILE A 126 -4.34 -7.59 -13.97
C ILE A 126 -2.90 -8.08 -13.77
N ALA A 127 -2.72 -9.39 -13.56
CA ALA A 127 -1.40 -9.97 -13.38
C ALA A 127 -0.51 -9.74 -14.60
N LYS A 128 -1.03 -9.94 -15.81
CA LYS A 128 -0.28 -9.68 -17.05
C LYS A 128 0.19 -8.23 -17.14
N VAL A 129 -0.68 -7.26 -16.86
CA VAL A 129 -0.36 -5.82 -16.92
C VAL A 129 0.73 -5.47 -15.91
N TYR A 130 0.50 -5.77 -14.63
CA TYR A 130 1.41 -5.38 -13.56
C TYR A 130 2.75 -6.10 -13.65
N VAL A 131 2.76 -7.41 -13.89
CA VAL A 131 4.01 -8.18 -13.98
C VAL A 131 4.81 -7.76 -15.21
N SER A 132 4.17 -7.55 -16.37
CA SER A 132 4.91 -7.11 -17.57
C SER A 132 5.50 -5.72 -17.37
N ALA A 133 4.71 -4.75 -16.89
CA ALA A 133 5.18 -3.40 -16.64
C ALA A 133 6.34 -3.37 -15.61
N PHE A 134 6.27 -4.22 -14.59
CA PHE A 134 7.30 -4.32 -13.56
C PHE A 134 8.61 -4.86 -14.14
N MET A 135 8.53 -5.92 -14.95
CA MET A 135 9.71 -6.48 -15.60
C MET A 135 10.32 -5.51 -16.62
N GLU A 136 9.50 -4.84 -17.43
CA GLU A 136 9.97 -3.81 -18.37
C GLU A 136 10.67 -2.67 -17.64
N ARG A 137 10.10 -2.18 -16.53
CA ARG A 137 10.72 -1.12 -15.73
C ARG A 137 12.06 -1.54 -15.14
N ILE A 138 12.16 -2.72 -14.54
CA ILE A 138 13.39 -3.13 -13.84
C ILE A 138 14.48 -3.61 -14.81
N PHE A 139 14.13 -4.37 -15.85
CA PHE A 139 15.11 -4.99 -16.74
C PHE A 139 15.41 -4.19 -17.99
N HIS A 140 14.49 -3.35 -18.47
CA HIS A 140 14.69 -2.52 -19.67
C HIS A 140 14.73 -1.01 -19.37
N GLY A 141 14.45 -0.57 -18.14
CA GLY A 141 14.54 0.84 -17.75
C GLY A 141 13.40 1.71 -18.33
N GLU A 142 12.26 1.10 -18.67
CA GLU A 142 11.12 1.79 -19.26
C GLU A 142 10.36 2.61 -18.19
N MET A 143 10.85 3.81 -17.90
CA MET A 143 10.33 4.75 -16.88
C MET A 143 8.85 5.11 -17.06
N VAL A 144 8.30 4.96 -18.27
CA VAL A 144 6.88 5.24 -18.56
C VAL A 144 5.94 4.40 -17.68
N TYR A 145 6.39 3.23 -17.24
CA TYR A 145 5.60 2.34 -16.39
C TYR A 145 5.54 2.76 -14.91
N ASP A 146 6.39 3.69 -14.45
CA ASP A 146 6.37 4.14 -13.04
C ASP A 146 5.00 4.68 -12.64
N LYS A 147 4.35 5.39 -13.57
CA LYS A 147 3.01 5.96 -13.36
C LYS A 147 1.96 4.92 -12.98
N LEU A 148 2.05 3.69 -13.50
CA LEU A 148 1.13 2.61 -13.16
C LEU A 148 1.25 2.18 -11.69
N PHE A 149 2.47 2.19 -11.15
CA PHE A 149 2.74 1.76 -9.78
C PHE A 149 2.44 2.88 -8.79
N GLN A 150 2.75 4.12 -9.15
CA GLN A 150 2.39 5.31 -8.37
C GLN A 150 0.87 5.46 -8.26
N ASP A 151 0.15 5.28 -9.37
CA ASP A 151 -1.30 5.38 -9.42
C ASP A 151 -1.89 4.42 -10.46
N TYR A 152 -2.60 3.40 -9.99
CA TYR A 152 -3.23 2.38 -10.83
C TYR A 152 -4.15 2.96 -11.90
N ARG A 153 -4.67 4.19 -11.71
CA ARG A 153 -5.57 4.84 -12.66
C ARG A 153 -4.89 5.11 -14.00
N HIS A 154 -3.57 5.25 -14.04
CA HIS A 154 -2.82 5.36 -15.30
C HIS A 154 -2.88 4.08 -16.17
N GLY A 155 -3.24 2.93 -15.58
CA GLY A 155 -3.44 1.67 -16.30
C GLY A 155 -4.90 1.31 -16.56
N ARG A 156 -5.87 2.18 -16.25
CA ARG A 156 -7.31 1.87 -16.28
C ARG A 156 -7.79 1.22 -17.58
N ASP A 157 -7.28 1.67 -18.72
CA ASP A 157 -7.65 1.12 -20.04
C ASP A 157 -7.24 -0.34 -20.25
N TRP A 158 -6.29 -0.85 -19.46
CA TRP A 158 -5.80 -2.23 -19.51
C TRP A 158 -6.32 -3.11 -18.38
N LEU A 159 -6.97 -2.51 -17.38
CA LEU A 159 -7.42 -3.17 -16.16
C LEU A 159 -8.94 -3.38 -16.20
N PRO A 160 -9.45 -4.50 -15.65
CA PRO A 160 -10.88 -4.68 -15.47
C PRO A 160 -11.44 -3.69 -14.44
N ASP A 161 -12.75 -3.46 -14.49
CA ASP A 161 -13.44 -2.69 -13.45
C ASP A 161 -13.53 -3.50 -12.16
N THR A 162 -12.76 -3.10 -11.15
CA THR A 162 -12.68 -3.70 -9.82
C THR A 162 -12.10 -2.68 -8.85
N ALA A 163 -12.38 -2.82 -7.56
CA ALA A 163 -11.66 -2.08 -6.54
C ALA A 163 -10.18 -2.48 -6.53
N LEU A 164 -9.29 -1.48 -6.50
CA LEU A 164 -7.85 -1.64 -6.44
C LEU A 164 -7.31 -0.69 -5.37
N ILE A 165 -6.40 -1.20 -4.54
CA ILE A 165 -5.64 -0.41 -3.57
C ILE A 165 -4.16 -0.68 -3.83
N SER A 166 -3.40 0.37 -4.15
CA SER A 166 -1.99 0.27 -4.51
C SER A 166 -1.09 0.93 -3.47
N GLN A 167 0.01 0.25 -3.13
CA GLN A 167 1.13 0.87 -2.44
C GLN A 167 2.33 0.93 -3.37
N HIS A 168 3.13 1.97 -3.20
CA HIS A 168 4.34 2.20 -3.95
C HIS A 168 5.37 2.86 -3.05
N GLN A 169 6.62 2.43 -3.15
CA GLN A 169 7.71 3.13 -2.50
C GLN A 169 8.95 3.05 -3.40
N HIS A 170 9.35 4.21 -3.92
CA HIS A 170 10.59 4.35 -4.68
C HIS A 170 11.82 4.19 -3.78
N ALA A 171 12.96 3.76 -4.33
CA ALA A 171 14.21 3.63 -3.57
C ALA A 171 14.72 4.96 -2.97
N TYR A 172 14.31 6.10 -3.54
CA TYR A 172 14.62 7.44 -3.03
C TYR A 172 13.67 7.96 -1.95
N TYR A 173 12.68 7.15 -1.56
CA TYR A 173 11.76 7.49 -0.49
C TYR A 173 12.46 7.75 0.84
N ARG A 174 12.18 8.92 1.39
CA ARG A 174 12.65 9.37 2.69
C ARG A 174 11.43 9.65 3.58
N PRO A 175 11.29 8.95 4.72
CA PRO A 175 10.20 9.23 5.65
C PRO A 175 10.41 10.59 6.32
N LEU A 176 9.33 11.36 6.46
CA LEU A 176 9.30 12.62 7.21
C LEU A 176 8.60 12.43 8.55
N VAL A 177 7.47 11.73 8.52
CA VAL A 177 6.67 11.40 9.70
C VAL A 177 6.41 9.90 9.68
N GLN A 178 6.79 9.24 10.77
CA GLN A 178 6.44 7.86 11.08
C GLN A 178 5.95 7.81 12.52
N PHE A 179 4.92 7.01 12.77
CA PHE A 179 4.32 6.89 14.09
C PHE A 179 4.91 5.69 14.83
N ASP A 180 5.04 5.83 16.15
CA ASP A 180 5.50 4.78 17.06
C ASP A 180 4.71 4.93 18.36
N ARG A 181 3.86 3.94 18.66
CA ARG A 181 2.97 3.94 19.85
C ARG A 181 3.77 4.01 21.16
N GLY A 182 5.05 3.62 21.14
CA GLY A 182 5.96 3.69 22.29
C GLY A 182 6.61 5.06 22.51
N LYS A 183 6.43 6.03 21.59
CA LYS A 183 7.05 7.36 21.66
C LYS A 183 5.98 8.44 21.81
N MET A 184 6.29 9.46 22.60
CA MET A 184 5.48 10.69 22.58
C MET A 184 5.75 11.44 21.28
N ILE A 185 4.68 11.79 20.57
CA ILE A 185 4.72 12.61 19.36
C ILE A 185 3.93 13.87 19.64
N ASP A 186 4.54 15.02 19.36
CA ASP A 186 3.85 16.31 19.37
C ASP A 186 3.07 16.43 18.06
N LEU A 187 1.75 16.35 18.14
CA LEU A 187 0.86 16.36 16.99
C LEU A 187 0.06 17.67 16.97
N ASN A 188 0.17 18.42 15.89
CA ASN A 188 -0.67 19.59 15.65
C ASN A 188 -2.00 19.15 15.01
N VAL A 189 -2.93 18.73 15.86
CA VAL A 189 -4.25 18.21 15.49
C VAL A 189 -5.36 19.10 16.02
N GLU A 190 -6.31 19.44 15.16
CA GLU A 190 -7.45 20.31 15.48
C GLU A 190 -8.76 19.66 15.04
N GLY A 191 -9.82 19.80 15.84
CA GLY A 191 -11.18 19.40 15.46
C GLY A 191 -11.49 17.90 15.41
N PHE A 192 -10.51 17.01 15.62
CA PHE A 192 -10.76 15.57 15.69
C PHE A 192 -11.57 15.18 16.93
N ALA A 193 -12.52 14.27 16.74
CA ALA A 193 -13.31 13.69 17.81
C ALA A 193 -12.51 12.67 18.63
N ASN A 194 -11.61 11.94 17.96
CA ASN A 194 -10.67 11.02 18.58
C ASN A 194 -9.43 10.89 17.70
N TRP A 195 -8.26 10.76 18.32
CA TRP A 195 -7.02 10.43 17.64
C TRP A 195 -6.11 9.64 18.56
N GLU A 196 -5.37 8.69 18.00
CA GLU A 196 -4.36 7.92 18.74
C GLU A 196 -3.36 7.26 17.79
N VAL A 197 -2.13 7.09 18.24
CA VAL A 197 -1.18 6.20 17.56
C VAL A 197 -1.48 4.76 17.98
N THR A 198 -1.72 3.88 17.01
CA THR A 198 -2.09 2.48 17.24
C THR A 198 -1.30 1.55 16.33
N THR A 199 -1.29 0.26 16.69
CA THR A 199 -0.79 -0.82 15.82
C THR A 199 -2.02 -1.47 15.17
N PRO A 200 -2.30 -1.25 13.89
CA PRO A 200 -3.44 -1.86 13.22
C PRO A 200 -3.26 -3.38 13.12
N GLU A 201 -4.36 -4.11 12.98
CA GLU A 201 -4.36 -5.58 12.87
C GLU A 201 -5.02 -6.04 11.58
N ASP A 202 -4.56 -7.17 11.05
CA ASP A 202 -5.15 -7.84 9.90
C ASP A 202 -6.42 -8.63 10.24
N ARG A 203 -7.03 -9.28 9.24
CA ARG A 203 -8.22 -10.16 9.42
C ARG A 203 -8.00 -11.34 10.38
N LYS A 204 -6.78 -11.59 10.85
CA LYS A 204 -6.42 -12.67 11.77
C LYS A 204 -5.94 -12.13 13.12
N GLU A 205 -6.23 -10.87 13.44
CA GLU A 205 -5.83 -10.21 14.69
C GLU A 205 -4.31 -10.24 14.86
N LYS A 206 -3.57 -10.14 13.75
CA LYS A 206 -2.11 -9.98 13.77
C LYS A 206 -1.76 -8.54 13.47
N ALA A 207 -0.91 -7.98 14.32
CA ALA A 207 -0.31 -6.67 14.11
C ALA A 207 0.28 -6.55 12.70
N LEU A 208 -0.01 -5.44 12.05
CA LEU A 208 0.66 -5.01 10.83
C LEU A 208 2.09 -4.52 11.15
N PRO A 209 2.99 -4.48 10.15
CA PRO A 209 4.40 -4.15 10.41
C PRO A 209 4.69 -2.72 10.87
N ALA A 210 3.74 -1.79 10.74
CA ALA A 210 3.91 -0.39 11.09
C ALA A 210 2.74 0.13 11.95
N ASP A 211 3.07 1.00 12.90
CA ASP A 211 2.07 1.79 13.62
C ASP A 211 1.50 2.90 12.73
N ALA A 212 0.31 3.37 13.05
CA ALA A 212 -0.37 4.44 12.34
C ALA A 212 -1.10 5.39 13.28
N LEU A 213 -1.21 6.65 12.88
CA LEU A 213 -2.08 7.63 13.53
C LEU A 213 -3.51 7.40 13.06
N LYS A 214 -4.37 6.96 13.97
CA LYS A 214 -5.82 6.90 13.75
C LYS A 214 -6.41 8.29 13.95
N LEU A 215 -7.20 8.74 12.97
CA LEU A 215 -7.88 10.03 12.99
C LEU A 215 -9.38 9.82 12.78
N GLU A 216 -10.20 10.31 13.72
CA GLU A 216 -11.67 10.26 13.67
C GLU A 216 -12.24 11.68 13.78
N TRP A 217 -13.03 12.09 12.79
CA TRP A 217 -13.65 13.42 12.77
C TRP A 217 -15.17 13.33 12.60
N ARG A 218 -15.87 14.41 12.97
CA ARG A 218 -17.33 14.54 12.81
C ARG A 218 -17.75 15.61 11.82
N ASP A 219 -16.96 16.68 11.74
CA ASP A 219 -17.20 17.83 10.88
C ASP A 219 -15.85 18.28 10.31
N LYS A 220 -15.37 19.49 10.60
CA LYS A 220 -14.04 19.93 10.16
C LYS A 220 -12.95 19.54 11.15
N ALA A 221 -11.87 18.96 10.65
CA ALA A 221 -10.66 18.70 11.39
C ALA A 221 -9.43 18.99 10.55
N ALA A 222 -8.28 19.19 11.17
CA ALA A 222 -7.03 19.43 10.48
C ALA A 222 -5.86 18.76 11.20
N TYR A 223 -4.93 18.20 10.44
CA TYR A 223 -3.64 17.74 10.94
C TYR A 223 -2.53 18.44 10.18
N THR A 224 -1.69 19.20 10.90
CA THR A 224 -0.59 19.97 10.31
C THR A 224 0.74 19.33 10.69
N ILE A 225 1.60 19.17 9.68
CA ILE A 225 2.97 18.69 9.80
C ILE A 225 3.89 19.89 9.58
N ASP A 226 4.77 20.15 10.54
CA ASP A 226 5.81 21.16 10.43
C ASP A 226 6.96 20.62 9.57
N LEU A 227 7.25 21.31 8.46
CA LEU A 227 8.31 21.00 7.51
C LEU A 227 9.43 22.05 7.51
N SER A 228 9.36 23.04 8.40
CA SER A 228 10.25 24.21 8.45
C SER A 228 11.72 23.89 8.73
N GLN A 229 12.04 22.69 9.22
CA GLN A 229 13.42 22.24 9.42
C GLN A 229 13.94 21.39 8.25
N ASN A 230 14.34 22.04 7.14
CA ASN A 230 15.18 21.46 6.07
C ASN A 230 14.87 20.01 5.68
N VAL A 231 13.60 19.67 5.56
CA VAL A 231 13.17 18.31 5.24
C VAL A 231 13.35 18.01 3.74
N LEU A 232 13.33 19.06 2.91
CA LEU A 232 13.47 18.99 1.45
C LEU A 232 14.92 19.21 0.97
N GLU A 233 15.78 19.82 1.79
CA GLU A 233 17.21 19.99 1.50
C GLU A 233 18.05 18.96 2.28
N THR A 234 18.39 17.84 1.66
CA THR A 234 19.45 16.97 2.17
C THR A 234 20.40 16.53 1.07
N ALA A 235 21.70 16.61 1.40
CA ALA A 235 22.98 16.27 0.74
C ALA A 235 23.06 15.43 -0.57
N ALA A 236 22.01 14.76 -1.04
CA ALA A 236 21.96 14.04 -2.31
C ALA A 236 21.32 14.92 -3.39
N HIS A 237 22.03 15.14 -4.49
CA HIS A 237 21.89 16.23 -5.47
C HIS A 237 20.55 16.42 -6.23
N GLU A 238 19.42 15.81 -5.85
CA GLU A 238 18.11 16.10 -6.46
C GLU A 238 17.05 16.53 -5.43
N PRO A 239 16.32 17.63 -5.69
CA PRO A 239 15.18 18.03 -4.87
C PRO A 239 14.07 16.99 -5.00
N ALA A 240 13.32 16.77 -3.90
CA ALA A 240 12.14 15.91 -3.92
C ALA A 240 11.13 16.42 -4.94
N LYS A 241 10.48 15.50 -5.66
CA LYS A 241 9.44 15.81 -6.66
C LYS A 241 8.05 15.53 -6.11
N TYR A 242 7.95 14.68 -5.10
CA TYR A 242 6.69 14.25 -4.51
C TYR A 242 6.71 14.39 -2.99
N ILE A 243 5.58 14.80 -2.41
CA ILE A 243 5.20 14.43 -1.04
C ILE A 243 4.30 13.21 -1.13
N THR A 244 4.56 12.20 -0.32
CA THR A 244 3.88 10.92 -0.38
C THR A 244 3.14 10.66 0.91
N LEU A 245 1.88 10.23 0.81
CA LEU A 245 1.04 9.82 1.94
C LEU A 245 0.76 8.33 1.87
N THR A 246 0.90 7.63 3.00
CA THR A 246 0.44 6.24 3.12
C THR A 246 -0.74 6.18 4.07
N MET A 247 -1.94 5.93 3.56
CA MET A 247 -3.20 6.05 4.30
C MET A 247 -4.17 4.90 4.02
N ALA A 248 -4.99 4.53 5.00
CA ALA A 248 -6.07 3.55 4.86
C ALA A 248 -7.41 4.13 5.33
N ASN A 249 -8.47 3.89 4.55
CA ASN A 249 -9.83 4.08 5.05
C ASN A 249 -10.17 2.93 6.00
N VAL A 250 -10.68 3.26 7.18
CA VAL A 250 -11.15 2.27 8.17
C VAL A 250 -12.55 2.62 8.69
N ASP A 251 -13.26 3.50 8.00
CA ASP A 251 -14.68 3.75 8.23
C ASP A 251 -15.51 2.68 7.51
N ALA A 252 -15.59 1.51 8.12
CA ALA A 252 -16.28 0.34 7.57
C ALA A 252 -17.81 0.37 7.77
N ALA A 253 -18.44 1.54 7.79
CA ALA A 253 -19.90 1.69 7.92
C ALA A 253 -20.67 0.76 6.95
N ASP A 254 -21.88 0.33 7.38
CA ASP A 254 -22.64 -0.75 6.74
C ASP A 254 -23.09 -0.47 5.29
N ASP A 255 -22.98 0.77 4.81
CA ASP A 255 -23.44 1.22 3.49
C ASP A 255 -22.34 1.30 2.40
N GLY A 256 -21.22 0.59 2.58
CA GLY A 256 -20.15 0.54 1.57
C GLY A 256 -18.94 1.45 1.86
N GLY A 257 -18.83 1.93 3.10
CA GLY A 257 -17.73 2.75 3.58
C GLY A 257 -17.82 4.19 3.08
N ARG A 258 -17.80 5.16 4.00
CA ARG A 258 -17.79 6.57 3.60
C ARG A 258 -16.44 6.91 3.02
N LEU A 259 -16.45 7.53 1.84
CA LEU A 259 -15.25 8.10 1.24
C LEU A 259 -14.92 9.39 2.00
N PRO A 260 -13.70 9.52 2.52
CA PRO A 260 -13.30 10.73 3.23
C PRO A 260 -13.11 11.88 2.24
N ASP A 261 -13.61 13.06 2.59
CA ASP A 261 -13.37 14.31 1.86
C ASP A 261 -12.19 15.04 2.51
N ILE A 262 -11.06 15.08 1.80
CA ILE A 262 -9.79 15.60 2.30
C ILE A 262 -9.18 16.56 1.29
N ASP A 263 -8.81 17.74 1.75
CA ASP A 263 -7.90 18.63 1.03
C ASP A 263 -6.48 18.52 1.61
N VAL A 264 -5.50 18.70 0.74
CA VAL A 264 -4.09 18.88 1.08
C VAL A 264 -3.71 20.34 0.87
N GLU A 265 -3.01 20.92 1.83
CA GLU A 265 -2.50 22.28 1.77
C GLU A 265 -0.99 22.30 2.01
N LEU A 266 -0.26 23.02 1.17
CA LEU A 266 1.16 23.33 1.36
C LEU A 266 1.29 24.82 1.59
N GLU A 267 1.98 25.20 2.66
CA GLU A 267 2.30 26.59 3.00
C GLU A 267 3.82 26.79 2.92
N THR A 268 4.25 27.85 2.24
CA THR A 268 5.66 28.25 2.15
C THR A 268 6.08 29.15 3.32
N VAL A 269 7.39 29.31 3.53
CA VAL A 269 7.95 30.13 4.63
C VAL A 269 7.52 31.60 4.60
N ASP A 270 7.16 32.13 3.43
CA ASP A 270 6.65 33.49 3.24
C ASP A 270 5.13 33.61 3.45
N GLY A 271 4.46 32.50 3.75
CA GLY A 271 3.03 32.42 4.09
C GLY A 271 2.10 32.25 2.90
N LEU A 272 2.61 31.90 1.70
CA LEU A 272 1.76 31.52 0.58
C LEU A 272 1.25 30.09 0.77
N SER A 273 -0.08 29.91 0.73
CA SER A 273 -0.72 28.60 0.87
C SER A 273 -1.41 28.17 -0.43
N VAL A 274 -1.16 26.95 -0.87
CA VAL A 274 -1.83 26.32 -2.01
C VAL A 274 -2.57 25.07 -1.52
N ARG A 275 -3.90 25.08 -1.68
CA ARG A 275 -4.80 23.97 -1.30
C ARG A 275 -5.35 23.25 -2.53
N ARG A 276 -5.40 21.92 -2.48
CA ARG A 276 -5.91 21.03 -3.54
C ARG A 276 -6.69 19.88 -2.93
N SER A 277 -7.65 19.31 -3.67
CA SER A 277 -8.35 18.11 -3.20
C SER A 277 -7.44 16.89 -3.33
N LEU A 278 -7.42 16.02 -2.32
CA LEU A 278 -6.62 14.78 -2.34
C LEU A 278 -7.05 13.84 -3.48
N ASP A 279 -8.35 13.84 -3.81
CA ASP A 279 -8.95 13.00 -4.86
C ASP A 279 -8.37 13.26 -6.26
N GLU A 280 -7.84 14.46 -6.50
CA GLU A 280 -7.14 14.81 -7.73
C GLU A 280 -5.89 13.92 -7.93
N PHE A 281 -5.19 13.61 -6.85
CA PHE A 281 -3.94 12.84 -6.85
C PHE A 281 -4.16 11.34 -6.64
N GLY A 282 -5.21 10.98 -5.91
CA GLY A 282 -5.59 9.59 -5.69
C GLY A 282 -6.69 9.51 -4.63
N PRO A 283 -7.93 9.14 -4.98
CA PRO A 283 -8.99 9.02 -3.99
C PRO A 283 -8.66 7.91 -3.01
N ILE A 284 -8.97 8.14 -1.74
CA ILE A 284 -8.88 7.08 -0.73
C ILE A 284 -9.98 6.05 -1.04
N PRO A 285 -9.62 4.78 -1.25
CA PRO A 285 -10.59 3.76 -1.64
C PRO A 285 -11.56 3.45 -0.48
N PRO A 286 -12.76 2.93 -0.79
CA PRO A 286 -13.66 2.44 0.24
C PRO A 286 -13.07 1.19 0.92
N VAL A 287 -13.55 0.88 2.12
CA VAL A 287 -13.20 -0.36 2.81
C VAL A 287 -13.67 -1.57 1.98
N ILE A 288 -12.74 -2.43 1.59
CA ILE A 288 -13.07 -3.66 0.86
C ILE A 288 -13.58 -4.72 1.84
N LYS A 289 -14.88 -4.99 1.78
CA LYS A 289 -15.53 -6.07 2.51
C LYS A 289 -15.55 -7.35 1.67
N THR A 290 -15.40 -8.48 2.33
CA THR A 290 -15.42 -9.81 1.73
C THR A 290 -16.32 -10.72 2.54
N ASP A 291 -17.38 -11.18 1.90
CA ASP A 291 -18.18 -12.31 2.37
C ASP A 291 -17.65 -13.58 1.70
N PHE A 292 -17.01 -14.46 2.47
CA PHE A 292 -16.38 -15.65 1.91
C PHE A 292 -17.40 -16.73 1.55
N THR A 293 -18.49 -16.83 2.33
CA THR A 293 -19.63 -17.70 2.04
C THR A 293 -20.82 -16.90 1.52
N HIS A 294 -21.80 -17.57 0.92
CA HIS A 294 -22.99 -16.90 0.39
C HIS A 294 -23.68 -16.03 1.47
N PHE A 295 -23.73 -14.73 1.22
CA PHE A 295 -24.27 -13.70 2.14
C PHE A 295 -23.60 -13.66 3.52
N GLY A 296 -22.36 -14.16 3.65
CA GLY A 296 -21.63 -14.25 4.93
C GLY A 296 -22.24 -15.21 5.97
N LEU A 297 -23.29 -15.97 5.61
CA LEU A 297 -24.13 -16.72 6.56
C LEU A 297 -23.37 -17.79 7.36
N PHE A 298 -22.24 -18.28 6.83
CA PHE A 298 -21.49 -19.37 7.44
C PHE A 298 -20.04 -18.98 7.76
N ASP A 299 -19.66 -17.71 7.64
CA ASP A 299 -18.26 -17.29 7.76
C ASP A 299 -17.67 -17.64 9.14
N SER A 300 -18.45 -17.50 10.21
CA SER A 300 -18.03 -17.89 11.57
C SER A 300 -17.89 -19.40 11.77
N MET A 301 -18.52 -20.23 10.93
CA MET A 301 -18.46 -21.69 11.01
C MET A 301 -17.32 -22.29 10.19
N PHE A 302 -16.69 -21.51 9.31
CA PHE A 302 -15.63 -21.98 8.42
C PHE A 302 -14.25 -21.67 8.98
N ARG A 303 -13.34 -22.64 8.83
CA ARG A 303 -11.90 -22.53 9.17
C ARG A 303 -11.65 -21.93 10.56
N ASP A 304 -12.39 -22.39 11.56
CA ASP A 304 -12.29 -21.91 12.95
C ASP A 304 -12.54 -20.41 13.11
N GLY A 305 -13.46 -19.85 12.31
CA GLY A 305 -13.85 -18.45 12.35
C GLY A 305 -12.98 -17.51 11.52
N LYS A 306 -12.00 -18.03 10.75
CA LYS A 306 -11.11 -17.21 9.91
C LYS A 306 -11.79 -16.39 8.82
N TYR A 307 -13.05 -16.70 8.47
CA TYR A 307 -13.81 -15.91 7.50
C TYR A 307 -14.64 -14.81 8.19
N SER A 308 -14.73 -14.78 9.52
CA SER A 308 -15.63 -13.84 10.22
C SER A 308 -15.25 -12.36 10.03
N PRO A 309 -13.97 -11.97 10.04
CA PRO A 309 -13.58 -10.59 9.74
C PRO A 309 -13.72 -10.32 8.25
N ALA A 310 -14.72 -9.52 7.88
CA ALA A 310 -15.02 -9.21 6.48
C ALA A 310 -14.00 -8.25 5.84
N TRP A 311 -13.20 -7.52 6.62
CA TRP A 311 -12.26 -6.52 6.13
C TRP A 311 -11.05 -6.39 7.06
N GLU A 312 -9.99 -5.77 6.56
CA GLU A 312 -8.78 -5.37 7.28
C GLU A 312 -8.36 -3.99 6.75
N PRO A 313 -7.57 -3.21 7.51
CA PRO A 313 -6.95 -2.00 6.99
C PRO A 313 -6.01 -2.33 5.82
N ILE A 314 -6.21 -1.67 4.69
CA ILE A 314 -5.32 -1.76 3.52
C ILE A 314 -4.86 -0.34 3.19
N PHE A 315 -3.56 -0.10 3.29
CA PHE A 315 -3.00 1.22 2.99
C PHE A 315 -2.82 1.43 1.50
N GLN A 316 -3.07 2.65 1.05
CA GLN A 316 -2.76 3.17 -0.27
C GLN A 316 -1.63 4.20 -0.14
N THR A 317 -0.72 4.19 -1.10
CA THR A 317 0.23 5.29 -1.28
C THR A 317 -0.36 6.30 -2.25
N ILE A 318 -0.32 7.59 -1.91
CA ILE A 318 -0.75 8.70 -2.76
C ILE A 318 0.44 9.66 -2.90
N ASP A 319 0.96 9.78 -4.12
CA ASP A 319 2.02 10.71 -4.46
C ASP A 319 1.42 12.06 -4.89
N LEU A 320 1.81 13.14 -4.20
CA LEU A 320 1.45 14.52 -4.46
C LEU A 320 2.61 15.19 -5.23
N PRO A 321 2.51 15.39 -6.56
CA PRO A 321 3.57 16.02 -7.33
C PRO A 321 3.68 17.50 -6.96
N LEU A 322 4.85 17.95 -6.51
CA LEU A 322 5.06 19.36 -6.12
C LEU A 322 4.81 20.32 -7.29
N GLU A 323 5.09 19.88 -8.52
CA GLU A 323 4.79 20.63 -9.75
C GLU A 323 3.30 20.98 -9.86
N ALA A 324 2.39 20.13 -9.38
CA ALA A 324 0.96 20.38 -9.45
C ALA A 324 0.54 21.60 -8.61
N PHE A 325 1.27 21.91 -7.52
CA PHE A 325 1.04 23.09 -6.68
C PHE A 325 1.62 24.34 -7.35
N THR A 326 2.82 24.26 -7.92
CA THR A 326 3.40 25.35 -8.73
C THR A 326 2.56 25.67 -9.97
N GLN A 327 1.91 24.68 -10.59
CA GLN A 327 0.97 24.91 -11.70
C GLN A 327 -0.33 25.57 -11.23
N ALA A 328 -0.75 25.35 -9.97
CA ALA A 328 -1.93 25.96 -9.39
C ALA A 328 -1.69 27.45 -9.07
N ASP A 329 -0.52 27.74 -8.50
CA ASP A 329 -0.05 29.10 -8.22
C ASP A 329 1.43 29.22 -8.59
N PRO A 330 1.78 29.94 -9.68
CA PRO A 330 3.17 30.12 -10.09
C PRO A 330 4.07 30.87 -9.09
N ALA A 331 3.50 31.49 -8.05
CA ALA A 331 4.26 32.08 -6.95
C ALA A 331 4.73 31.03 -5.92
N PHE A 332 4.18 29.82 -5.95
CA PHE A 332 4.54 28.73 -5.05
C PHE A 332 5.93 28.16 -5.37
N ASP A 333 6.86 28.34 -4.43
CA ASP A 333 8.19 27.74 -4.48
C ASP A 333 8.23 26.41 -3.69
N PRO A 334 8.33 25.25 -4.36
CA PRO A 334 8.37 23.96 -3.70
C PRO A 334 9.63 23.71 -2.85
N THR A 335 10.64 24.59 -2.92
CA THR A 335 11.85 24.50 -2.08
C THR A 335 11.70 25.19 -0.74
N GLU A 336 10.67 26.03 -0.57
CA GLU A 336 10.46 26.83 0.64
C GLU A 336 9.22 26.38 1.44
N ILE A 337 8.85 25.09 1.38
CA ILE A 337 7.68 24.56 2.09
C ILE A 337 7.94 24.56 3.61
N ALA A 338 7.08 25.25 4.35
CA ALA A 338 7.12 25.36 5.80
C ALA A 338 6.17 24.39 6.50
N SER A 339 5.01 24.08 5.91
CA SER A 339 4.05 23.18 6.51
C SER A 339 3.26 22.39 5.46
N PHE A 340 2.75 21.23 5.89
CA PHE A 340 1.82 20.41 5.12
C PHE A 340 0.60 20.08 5.99
N THR A 341 -0.59 20.44 5.52
CA THR A 341 -1.83 20.24 6.28
C THR A 341 -2.83 19.37 5.53
N LEU A 342 -3.37 18.38 6.24
CA LEU A 342 -4.53 17.61 5.83
C LEU A 342 -5.79 18.25 6.43
N HIS A 343 -6.71 18.72 5.59
CA HIS A 343 -8.00 19.25 6.02
C HIS A 343 -9.10 18.22 5.76
N PHE A 344 -9.79 17.80 6.81
CA PHE A 344 -10.86 16.83 6.77
C PHE A 344 -12.21 17.55 6.84
N HIS A 345 -13.15 17.14 5.99
CA HIS A 345 -14.48 17.74 5.89
C HIS A 345 -15.59 16.73 6.21
N ALA A 346 -16.81 17.24 6.40
CA ALA A 346 -18.00 16.41 6.51
C ALA A 346 -18.29 15.67 5.19
N PRO A 347 -18.80 14.43 5.22
CA PRO A 347 -19.32 13.72 6.39
C PRO A 347 -18.23 13.22 7.34
N SER A 348 -18.62 12.86 8.57
CA SER A 348 -17.72 12.22 9.55
C SER A 348 -17.04 10.99 8.94
N GLY A 349 -15.77 10.78 9.28
CA GLY A 349 -15.00 9.62 8.80
C GLY A 349 -13.91 9.18 9.77
N LYS A 350 -13.22 8.10 9.36
CA LYS A 350 -12.12 7.49 10.10
C LYS A 350 -11.05 6.95 9.15
N ILE A 351 -9.81 7.37 9.35
CA ILE A 351 -8.66 6.88 8.58
C ILE A 351 -7.51 6.47 9.51
N LEU A 352 -6.58 5.72 8.93
CA LEU A 352 -5.24 5.52 9.47
C LEU A 352 -4.25 6.23 8.56
N LEU A 353 -3.41 7.10 9.11
CA LEU A 353 -2.24 7.68 8.44
C LEU A 353 -1.01 6.95 8.97
N GLN A 354 -0.32 6.21 8.11
CA GLN A 354 0.85 5.42 8.51
C GLN A 354 2.14 6.22 8.46
N GLU A 355 2.33 6.97 7.38
CA GLU A 355 3.53 7.78 7.19
C GLU A 355 3.31 8.88 6.16
N VAL A 356 4.17 9.89 6.26
CA VAL A 356 4.36 10.94 5.25
C VAL A 356 5.83 10.96 4.88
N GLY A 357 6.13 11.02 3.60
CA GLY A 357 7.50 10.98 3.07
C GLY A 357 7.68 11.87 1.84
N VAL A 358 8.90 11.86 1.30
CA VAL A 358 9.24 12.56 0.06
C VAL A 358 10.20 11.72 -0.78
N TRP A 359 10.18 11.91 -2.10
CA TRP A 359 11.13 11.26 -3.01
C TRP A 359 11.33 11.98 -4.33
#